data_AF-A0A9Q0MM79-F1
#
_entry.id   AF-A0A9Q0MM79-F1
#
_cell.length_a   1.000
_cell.length_b   1.000
_cell.length_c   1.000
_cell.angle_alpha   90.00
_cell.angle_beta   90.00
_cell.angle_gamma   90.00
#
_symmetry.space_group_name_H-M   'P 1'
#
loop_
_entity.id
_entity.type
_entity.pdbx_description
1 polymer ?
#
loop_
_entity_poly.entity_id
_entity_poly.type
_entity_poly.pdbx_seq_one_letter_code
_entity_poly.pdbx_strand_id
1 'polypeptide(L)'
;MPPRKRKVAGKESNEVVDDPVETPKRTDKNVERKQRTQKKQKSTEVETVKETTEKHAVIKILVNAQTNEAFHAKYIKELTNQYAAIGHDLFLSMYISCLKQLIAKEEAVALYANVGLQFMAKFATSLTNESSDDLHKFSESVFDWVLK
;
A
#
# COMPACT_ATOMS: atom_id res chain seq x y z
N MET A 1 2.57 -4.92 -63.68
CA MET A 1 3.64 -5.84 -64.11
C MET A 1 4.75 -5.02 -64.78
N PRO A 2 6.04 -5.42 -64.76
CA PRO A 2 6.68 -6.46 -63.93
C PRO A 2 7.95 -5.89 -63.19
N PRO A 3 9.22 -6.39 -63.21
CA PRO A 3 9.95 -6.62 -61.95
C PRO A 3 11.46 -6.20 -61.89
N ARG A 4 12.11 -6.50 -60.75
CA ARG A 4 13.53 -6.90 -60.52
C ARG A 4 14.69 -6.16 -61.25
N LYS A 5 15.73 -5.79 -60.46
CA LYS A 5 17.16 -6.24 -60.49
C LYS A 5 17.91 -5.51 -59.34
N ARG A 6 18.60 -6.11 -58.36
CA ARG A 6 19.80 -7.01 -58.34
C ARG A 6 21.08 -6.43 -58.98
N LYS A 7 22.09 -6.07 -58.13
CA LYS A 7 23.50 -6.56 -58.11
C LYS A 7 24.27 -5.89 -56.92
N VAL A 8 25.03 -6.61 -56.05
CA VAL A 8 26.40 -7.23 -56.18
C VAL A 8 27.49 -6.14 -56.19
N ALA A 9 28.65 -6.19 -55.50
CA ALA A 9 29.38 -7.15 -54.62
C ALA A 9 30.28 -6.33 -53.62
N GLY A 10 31.09 -6.87 -52.70
CA GLY A 10 31.55 -8.25 -52.47
C GLY A 10 32.29 -8.45 -51.14
N LYS A 11 32.78 -9.68 -50.91
CA LYS A 11 33.61 -10.11 -49.76
C LYS A 11 35.10 -9.92 -50.05
N GLU A 12 35.93 -9.93 -49.01
CA GLU A 12 36.98 -10.97 -48.85
C GLU A 12 37.51 -11.08 -47.40
N SER A 13 38.12 -12.23 -47.10
CA SER A 13 38.64 -12.73 -45.80
C SER A 13 40.19 -12.77 -45.83
N ASN A 14 41.03 -13.16 -44.83
CA ASN A 14 40.97 -14.18 -43.76
C ASN A 14 42.15 -13.98 -42.73
N GLU A 15 42.14 -14.70 -41.59
CA GLU A 15 43.26 -15.17 -40.68
C GLU A 15 44.37 -14.18 -40.16
N VAL A 16 44.87 -14.12 -38.90
CA VAL A 16 45.26 -15.08 -37.81
C VAL A 16 46.70 -15.64 -37.99
N VAL A 17 47.69 -15.61 -37.05
CA VAL A 17 47.80 -15.34 -35.57
C VAL A 17 49.03 -14.43 -35.22
N ASP A 18 49.19 -13.92 -33.98
CA ASP A 18 50.29 -14.23 -33.00
C ASP A 18 50.41 -13.25 -31.79
N ASP A 19 50.80 -13.80 -30.61
CA ASP A 19 51.02 -13.18 -29.28
C ASP A 19 52.52 -13.42 -28.85
N PRO A 20 53.07 -13.07 -27.65
CA PRO A 20 52.55 -12.36 -26.45
C PRO A 20 53.50 -11.25 -25.88
N VAL A 21 53.15 -10.62 -24.73
CA VAL A 21 54.02 -10.38 -23.52
C VAL A 21 53.28 -9.61 -22.38
N GLU A 22 53.56 -9.98 -21.12
CA GLU A 22 53.03 -9.48 -19.82
C GLU A 22 53.56 -8.08 -19.36
N THR A 23 53.09 -7.34 -18.33
CA THR A 23 52.09 -7.48 -17.20
C THR A 23 51.57 -6.06 -16.74
N PRO A 24 51.25 -5.70 -15.45
CA PRO A 24 49.94 -5.97 -14.79
C PRO A 24 49.26 -4.77 -14.04
N LYS A 25 48.03 -5.01 -13.54
CA LYS A 25 47.24 -4.24 -12.51
C LYS A 25 46.63 -2.90 -13.03
N ARG A 26 45.40 -2.46 -12.65
CA ARG A 26 44.70 -2.63 -11.34
C ARG A 26 43.17 -2.31 -11.42
N THR A 27 42.35 -3.17 -10.81
CA THR A 27 41.02 -2.89 -10.16
C THR A 27 39.84 -2.30 -10.94
N ASP A 28 38.93 -3.18 -11.37
CA ASP A 28 37.47 -2.99 -11.25
C ASP A 28 37.04 -2.83 -9.77
N LYS A 29 36.01 -2.01 -9.50
CA LYS A 29 35.01 -2.15 -8.37
C LYS A 29 34.07 -0.96 -8.08
N ASN A 30 34.08 0.15 -8.83
CA ASN A 30 33.44 1.41 -8.38
C ASN A 30 32.08 1.81 -9.01
N VAL A 31 31.37 0.90 -9.71
CA VAL A 31 30.09 1.25 -10.39
C VAL A 31 28.84 0.87 -9.56
N GLU A 32 28.83 -0.27 -8.86
CA GLU A 32 27.63 -0.73 -8.14
C GLU A 32 27.27 0.07 -6.88
N ARG A 33 28.21 0.80 -6.27
CA ARG A 33 27.98 1.41 -4.95
C ARG A 33 27.08 2.66 -4.97
N LYS A 34 26.80 3.27 -6.14
CA LYS A 34 25.96 4.48 -6.24
C LYS A 34 24.47 4.22 -6.48
N GLN A 35 24.07 3.08 -7.05
CA GLN A 35 22.64 2.80 -7.32
C GLN A 35 21.86 2.33 -6.07
N ARG A 36 22.54 1.72 -5.09
CA ARG A 36 21.88 1.10 -3.92
C ARG A 36 21.35 2.12 -2.91
N THR A 37 21.89 3.35 -2.88
CA THR A 37 21.51 4.39 -1.89
C THR A 37 20.26 5.17 -2.30
N GLN A 38 20.15 5.57 -3.58
CA GLN A 38 18.97 6.32 -4.06
C GLN A 38 17.70 5.48 -4.05
N LYS A 39 17.79 4.16 -4.29
CA LYS A 39 16.63 3.25 -4.28
C LYS A 39 15.99 3.14 -2.88
N LYS A 40 16.77 3.31 -1.81
CA LYS A 40 16.28 3.20 -0.42
C LYS A 40 15.63 4.49 0.11
N GLN A 41 16.12 5.67 -0.30
CA GLN A 41 15.45 6.93 0.08
C GLN A 41 14.15 7.13 -0.71
N LYS A 42 14.14 6.81 -2.02
CA LYS A 42 12.93 6.91 -2.84
C LYS A 42 11.86 5.88 -2.45
N SER A 43 12.21 4.72 -1.91
CA SER A 43 11.21 3.79 -1.34
C SER A 43 10.58 4.37 -0.08
N THR A 44 11.40 4.83 0.88
CA THR A 44 10.88 5.34 2.16
C THR A 44 10.05 6.62 2.01
N GLU A 45 10.44 7.55 1.13
CA GLU A 45 9.64 8.76 0.87
C GLU A 45 8.29 8.41 0.20
N VAL A 46 8.28 7.46 -0.75
CA VAL A 46 7.05 6.98 -1.39
C VAL A 46 6.18 6.17 -0.42
N GLU A 47 6.76 5.38 0.48
CA GLU A 47 6.03 4.68 1.55
C GLU A 47 5.39 5.69 2.51
N THR A 48 6.13 6.71 2.97
CA THR A 48 5.60 7.73 3.90
C THR A 48 4.46 8.57 3.27
N VAL A 49 4.55 8.88 1.98
CA VAL A 49 3.50 9.60 1.24
C VAL A 49 2.27 8.71 0.98
N LYS A 50 2.45 7.42 0.73
CA LYS A 50 1.33 6.46 0.62
C LYS A 50 0.62 6.29 1.95
N GLU A 51 1.37 6.02 3.02
CA GLU A 51 0.86 5.81 4.37
C GLU A 51 0.03 7.02 4.85
N THR A 52 0.49 8.25 4.59
CA THR A 52 -0.26 9.48 4.91
C THR A 52 -1.50 9.71 4.03
N THR A 53 -1.51 9.21 2.80
CA THR A 53 -2.67 9.26 1.89
C THR A 53 -3.74 8.23 2.30
N GLU A 54 -3.31 7.02 2.63
CA GLU A 54 -4.16 5.91 3.07
C GLU A 54 -4.77 6.17 4.46
N LYS A 55 -3.99 6.74 5.39
CA LYS A 55 -4.48 7.31 6.66
C LYS A 55 -5.61 8.31 6.45
N HIS A 56 -5.44 9.25 5.51
CA HIS A 56 -6.49 10.22 5.17
C HIS A 56 -7.73 9.55 4.58
N ALA A 57 -7.59 8.51 3.75
CA ALA A 57 -8.72 7.80 3.17
C ALA A 57 -9.59 7.14 4.25
N VAL A 58 -8.98 6.40 5.19
CA VAL A 58 -9.70 5.77 6.31
C VAL A 58 -10.39 6.83 7.18
N ILE A 59 -9.67 7.86 7.65
CA ILE A 59 -10.25 8.91 8.51
C ILE A 59 -11.43 9.59 7.81
N LYS A 60 -11.33 9.86 6.51
CA LYS A 60 -12.40 10.46 5.71
C LYS A 60 -13.65 9.56 5.64
N ILE A 61 -13.48 8.24 5.49
CA ILE A 61 -14.60 7.29 5.54
C ILE A 61 -15.27 7.32 6.92
N LEU A 62 -14.48 7.24 8.00
CA LEU A 62 -14.98 7.25 9.39
C LEU A 62 -15.72 8.55 9.76
N VAL A 63 -15.28 9.70 9.24
CA VAL A 63 -15.95 10.99 9.41
C VAL A 63 -17.23 11.07 8.57
N ASN A 64 -17.19 10.68 7.30
CA ASN A 64 -18.37 10.74 6.42
C ASN A 64 -19.50 9.83 6.93
N ALA A 65 -19.16 8.66 7.47
CA ALA A 65 -20.14 7.72 8.04
C ALA A 65 -20.97 8.34 9.17
N GLN A 66 -20.42 9.25 9.98
CA GLN A 66 -21.14 9.92 11.09
C GLN A 66 -22.33 10.77 10.60
N THR A 67 -22.37 11.16 9.33
CA THR A 67 -23.38 12.07 8.79
C THR A 67 -24.38 11.40 7.84
N ASN A 68 -24.14 10.16 7.40
CA ASN A 68 -24.99 9.51 6.40
C ASN A 68 -25.04 7.99 6.51
N GLU A 69 -26.08 7.49 7.18
CA GLU A 69 -26.33 6.06 7.34
C GLU A 69 -26.58 5.30 6.04
N ALA A 70 -27.18 5.94 5.03
CA ALA A 70 -27.54 5.28 3.77
C ALA A 70 -26.30 4.80 3.00
N PHE A 71 -25.13 5.41 3.23
CA PHE A 71 -23.86 4.98 2.63
C PHE A 71 -23.06 4.00 3.49
N HIS A 72 -23.51 3.58 4.68
CA HIS A 72 -22.77 2.65 5.54
C HIS A 72 -22.36 1.36 4.81
N ALA A 73 -23.26 0.75 4.03
CA ALA A 73 -22.94 -0.46 3.27
C ALA A 73 -21.86 -0.26 2.17
N LYS A 74 -21.76 0.96 1.62
CA LYS A 74 -20.68 1.34 0.69
C LYS A 74 -19.37 1.58 1.45
N TYR A 75 -19.44 2.34 2.53
CA TYR A 75 -18.29 2.66 3.38
C TYR A 75 -17.66 1.44 4.03
N ILE A 76 -18.45 0.43 4.43
CA ILE A 76 -17.91 -0.86 4.92
C ILE A 76 -17.01 -1.50 3.85
N LYS A 77 -17.49 -1.65 2.62
CA LYS A 77 -16.69 -2.24 1.52
C LYS A 77 -15.43 -1.43 1.21
N GLU A 78 -15.55 -0.11 1.17
CA GLU A 78 -14.41 0.79 0.95
C GLU A 78 -13.38 0.67 2.08
N LEU A 79 -13.85 0.56 3.33
CA LEU A 79 -13.02 0.44 4.52
C LEU A 79 -12.35 -0.95 4.65
N THR A 80 -13.02 -2.03 4.24
CA THR A 80 -12.41 -3.37 4.13
C THR A 80 -11.27 -3.38 3.10
N ASN A 81 -11.43 -2.69 1.97
CA ASN A 81 -10.35 -2.55 0.99
C ASN A 81 -9.16 -1.75 1.55
N GLN A 82 -9.41 -0.71 2.37
CA GLN A 82 -8.34 0.02 3.06
C GLN A 82 -7.65 -0.85 4.12
N TYR A 83 -8.39 -1.66 4.88
CA TYR A 83 -7.83 -2.61 5.84
C TYR A 83 -6.84 -3.57 5.16
N ALA A 84 -7.23 -4.15 4.02
CA ALA A 84 -6.37 -5.05 3.25
C ALA A 84 -5.13 -4.36 2.63
N ALA A 85 -5.21 -3.06 2.34
CA ALA A 85 -4.09 -2.29 1.77
C ALA A 85 -3.08 -1.83 2.84
N ILE A 86 -3.56 -1.38 4.00
CA ILE A 86 -2.78 -0.72 5.05
C ILE A 86 -2.22 -1.74 6.06
N GLY A 87 -2.89 -2.88 6.23
CA GLY A 87 -2.53 -3.92 7.19
C GLY A 87 -3.10 -3.68 8.60
N HIS A 88 -3.11 -4.76 9.38
CA HIS A 88 -3.86 -4.87 10.65
C HIS A 88 -3.51 -3.79 11.68
N ASP A 89 -2.27 -3.75 12.15
CA ASP A 89 -1.87 -2.91 13.30
C ASP A 89 -2.12 -1.42 13.06
N LEU A 90 -1.76 -0.95 11.86
CA LEU A 90 -1.85 0.46 11.50
C LEU A 90 -3.32 0.87 11.36
N PHE A 91 -4.13 0.08 10.66
CA PHE A 91 -5.57 0.32 10.57
C PHE A 91 -6.24 0.27 11.95
N LEU A 92 -5.92 -0.73 12.78
CA LEU A 92 -6.47 -0.89 14.14
C LEU A 92 -6.17 0.34 15.01
N SER A 93 -4.95 0.88 14.94
CA SER A 93 -4.57 2.09 15.68
C SER A 93 -5.43 3.31 15.31
N MET A 94 -5.74 3.46 14.01
CA MET A 94 -6.58 4.54 13.47
C MET A 94 -8.05 4.35 13.85
N TYR A 95 -8.54 3.11 13.75
CA TYR A 95 -9.90 2.73 14.14
C TYR A 95 -10.14 2.99 15.63
N ILE A 96 -9.25 2.53 16.52
CA ILE A 96 -9.31 2.79 17.96
C ILE A 96 -9.23 4.30 18.27
N SER A 97 -8.37 5.05 17.56
CA SER A 97 -8.29 6.51 17.72
C SER A 97 -9.61 7.21 17.40
N CYS A 98 -10.30 6.80 16.33
CA CYS A 98 -11.63 7.33 16.01
C CYS A 98 -12.68 6.88 17.02
N LEU A 99 -12.64 5.63 17.48
CA LEU A 99 -13.58 5.09 18.47
C LEU A 99 -13.49 5.86 19.80
N LYS A 100 -12.27 6.13 20.29
CA LYS A 100 -12.03 7.01 21.45
C LYS A 100 -12.62 8.41 21.26
N GLN A 101 -12.43 9.01 20.10
CA GLN A 101 -12.97 10.36 19.79
C GLN A 101 -14.50 10.41 19.75
N LEU A 102 -15.15 9.32 19.32
CA LEU A 102 -16.61 9.20 19.31
C LEU A 102 -17.18 9.01 20.72
N ILE A 103 -16.56 8.15 21.53
CA ILE A 103 -16.95 7.90 22.93
C ILE A 103 -16.76 9.16 23.79
N ALA A 104 -15.74 9.98 23.51
CA ALA A 104 -15.46 11.21 24.24
C ALA A 104 -16.34 12.43 23.83
N LYS A 105 -17.37 12.25 22.98
CA LYS A 105 -18.27 13.35 22.61
C LYS A 105 -19.32 13.61 23.70
N GLU A 106 -19.51 14.88 24.03
CA GLU A 106 -20.62 15.35 24.87
C GLU A 106 -21.98 15.11 24.20
N GLU A 107 -23.03 15.07 25.02
CA GLU A 107 -24.40 14.73 24.63
C GLU A 107 -24.95 15.60 23.49
N ALA A 108 -24.55 16.88 23.42
CA ALA A 108 -24.91 17.79 22.34
C ALA A 108 -24.43 17.36 20.93
N VAL A 109 -23.40 16.50 20.84
CA VAL A 109 -22.89 15.93 19.59
C VAL A 109 -23.20 14.42 19.50
N ALA A 110 -23.94 13.87 20.47
CA ALA A 110 -24.18 12.43 20.59
C ALA A 110 -24.98 11.83 19.42
N LEU A 111 -25.77 12.61 18.68
CA LEU A 111 -26.44 12.11 17.47
C LEU A 111 -25.42 11.65 16.41
N TYR A 112 -24.51 12.53 15.98
CA TYR A 112 -23.45 12.18 15.03
C TYR A 112 -22.47 11.16 15.61
N ALA A 113 -22.19 11.23 16.91
CA ALA A 113 -21.34 10.26 17.58
C ALA A 113 -21.97 8.85 17.57
N ASN A 114 -23.26 8.72 17.86
CA ASN A 114 -24.01 7.46 17.85
C ASN A 114 -24.10 6.88 16.44
N VAL A 115 -24.38 7.69 15.41
CA VAL A 115 -24.32 7.26 14.00
C VAL A 115 -22.92 6.71 13.65
N GLY A 116 -21.86 7.39 14.10
CA GLY A 116 -20.47 6.91 13.98
C GLY A 116 -20.22 5.60 14.73
N LEU A 117 -20.64 5.47 15.98
CA LEU A 117 -20.50 4.26 16.78
C LEU A 117 -21.25 3.07 16.17
N GLN A 118 -22.46 3.30 15.64
CA GLN A 118 -23.21 2.30 14.89
C GLN A 118 -22.47 1.88 13.61
N PHE A 119 -21.87 2.81 12.87
CA PHE A 119 -21.04 2.46 11.72
C PHE A 119 -19.85 1.59 12.13
N MET A 120 -19.13 1.99 13.19
CA MET A 120 -17.97 1.26 13.72
C MET A 120 -18.38 -0.17 14.12
N ALA A 121 -19.48 -0.33 14.84
CA ALA A 121 -20.02 -1.63 15.23
C ALA A 121 -20.48 -2.48 14.02
N LYS A 122 -21.20 -1.88 13.06
CA LYS A 122 -21.58 -2.52 11.77
C LYS A 122 -20.34 -2.99 11.01
N PHE A 123 -19.24 -2.24 11.01
CA PHE A 123 -17.98 -2.67 10.41
C PHE A 123 -17.37 -3.86 11.16
N ALA A 124 -17.11 -3.75 12.47
CA ALA A 124 -16.48 -4.83 13.25
C ALA A 124 -17.26 -6.17 13.17
N THR A 125 -18.60 -6.11 13.12
CA THR A 125 -19.48 -7.29 12.96
C THR A 125 -19.67 -7.73 11.51
N SER A 126 -19.41 -6.88 10.51
CA SER A 126 -19.40 -7.33 9.11
C SER A 126 -18.23 -8.27 8.83
N LEU A 127 -17.11 -8.09 9.54
CA LEU A 127 -15.89 -8.87 9.36
C LEU A 127 -15.96 -10.27 9.99
N THR A 128 -16.83 -10.50 10.98
CA THR A 128 -17.04 -11.85 11.54
C THR A 128 -17.84 -12.77 10.62
N ASN A 129 -18.41 -12.24 9.53
CA ASN A 129 -19.19 -13.00 8.55
C ASN A 129 -18.38 -13.35 7.29
N GLU A 130 -17.15 -12.84 7.14
CA GLU A 130 -16.25 -13.21 6.05
C GLU A 130 -15.22 -14.24 6.53
N SER A 131 -15.02 -15.31 5.76
CA SER A 131 -14.24 -16.49 6.15
C SER A 131 -12.72 -16.30 6.16
N SER A 132 -12.20 -15.11 6.47
CA SER A 132 -10.77 -14.82 6.49
C SER A 132 -10.23 -14.59 7.90
N ASP A 133 -9.21 -15.37 8.29
CA ASP A 133 -8.62 -15.34 9.64
C ASP A 133 -8.13 -13.94 10.04
N ASP A 134 -7.65 -13.14 9.09
CA ASP A 134 -7.17 -11.78 9.35
C ASP A 134 -8.30 -10.77 9.63
N LEU A 135 -9.55 -11.07 9.26
CA LEU A 135 -10.73 -10.28 9.63
C LEU A 135 -11.24 -10.65 11.03
N HIS A 136 -11.19 -11.93 11.40
CA HIS A 136 -11.52 -12.37 12.76
C HIS A 136 -10.57 -11.76 13.80
N LYS A 137 -9.25 -11.74 13.54
CA LYS A 137 -8.27 -11.05 14.40
C LYS A 137 -8.61 -9.58 14.63
N PHE A 138 -9.18 -8.89 13.65
CA PHE A 138 -9.58 -7.48 13.83
C PHE A 138 -10.71 -7.32 14.84
N SER A 139 -11.77 -8.12 14.75
CA SER A 139 -12.89 -8.00 15.69
C SER A 139 -12.45 -8.38 17.10
N GLU A 140 -11.63 -9.43 17.27
CA GLU A 140 -11.01 -9.79 18.55
C GLU A 140 -10.19 -8.64 19.15
N SER A 141 -9.27 -8.03 18.37
CA SER A 141 -8.46 -6.90 18.82
C SER A 141 -9.27 -5.66 19.20
N VAL A 142 -10.41 -5.42 18.53
CA VAL A 142 -11.33 -4.34 18.90
C VAL A 142 -12.06 -4.66 20.21
N PHE A 143 -12.56 -5.89 20.40
CA PHE A 143 -13.22 -6.27 21.65
C PHE A 143 -12.25 -6.27 22.83
N ASP A 144 -11.04 -6.80 22.66
CA ASP A 144 -9.97 -6.76 23.65
C ASP A 144 -9.60 -5.32 24.05
N TRP A 145 -9.64 -4.37 23.10
CA TRP A 145 -9.46 -2.95 23.44
C TRP A 145 -10.65 -2.33 24.19
N VAL A 146 -11.89 -2.67 23.82
CA VAL A 146 -13.11 -2.09 24.44
C VAL A 146 -13.35 -2.62 25.87
N LEU A 147 -12.90 -3.85 26.17
CA LEU A 147 -13.16 -4.54 27.44
C LEU A 147 -12.03 -4.39 28.48
N LYS A 148 -11.02 -3.53 28.21
CA LYS A 148 -9.89 -3.23 29.10
C LYS A 148 -10.01 -1.86 29.78
#